data_AF-A0A1G1EAI9-F1
#
_entry.id   AF-A0A1G1EAI9-F1
#
_cell.length_a   1.000
_cell.length_b   1.000
_cell.length_c   1.000
_cell.angle_alpha   90.00
_cell.angle_beta   90.00
_cell.angle_gamma   90.00
#
_symmetry.space_group_name_H-M   'P 1'
#
loop_
_entity.id
_entity.type
_entity.pdbx_description
1 polymer ?
#
loop_
_entity_poly.entity_id
_entity_poly.type
_entity_poly.pdbx_seq_one_letter_code
_entity_poly.pdbx_strand_id
1 'polypeptide(L)'
;PAPLWAGKADPVNKEMLEQGKKIYFKRCVWCHGVEGGGDGPSADRLFTRPRNFNQGTFKIRTTDSGQLPLDADLIATVKNGLPGSAMPAWGEVLNDAEVQAVVQFVKTLVQDRNFSDEDESVDVQSFGEMPWKTNSGSLKEQNLYLGVPQEAIDQGKQIFIKNKCFECHGGEGRGDGNPTMKDDWGFPIVAADWQQCWNFRGSRRDPYNPFNIVRTVSTGMNGTPMPNFKDQIPVEDRWKIAAFVNSLCPRKKIDKLTNKPVPDFLISSLYTEGKVATKIDDPMWEVFDHDPKLVAKGKDYPGTLNTKSYIAMSGQITRGDRNFKPKVDNLWVASRWSPEDKSIYYLVEYHLRFLSADPASPDAVGIQWPGKLQDLYGAEKPYFIYGDNKKPVDIWKAVFLAKDYKPTNPPKDDGYQLDMKVEELIGEGFDKVSKKTTPGTVEVVDSVFKQGRVKVLFRRTMETPNKTTDVQIPSEKFIPVSFMQWSGANQEKNEHMAISTWYYTILEPPVPQSIKYIPPIMALSFFCLEGWLVWMTKRTRKMYDEGKNH
;
A
#
# COMPACT_ATOMS: atom_id res chain seq x y z
N PRO A 1 -24.93 17.45 -8.71
CA PRO A 1 -25.05 17.93 -10.10
C PRO A 1 -25.26 19.46 -10.14
N ALA A 2 -24.21 20.23 -10.42
CA ALA A 2 -24.39 21.59 -10.92
C ALA A 2 -24.50 21.52 -12.46
N PRO A 3 -25.34 22.34 -13.12
CA PRO A 3 -25.36 22.39 -14.58
C PRO A 3 -24.02 22.99 -15.08
N LEU A 4 -23.71 22.84 -16.37
CA LEU A 4 -22.66 23.65 -17.01
C LEU A 4 -23.09 25.12 -16.90
N TRP A 5 -22.44 25.88 -16.03
CA TRP A 5 -22.64 27.33 -15.91
C TRP A 5 -21.32 27.97 -16.29
N ALA A 6 -21.35 28.77 -17.35
CA ALA A 6 -20.31 29.73 -17.65
C ALA A 6 -20.41 30.84 -16.59
N GLY A 7 -19.39 30.96 -15.75
CA GLY A 7 -19.26 32.01 -14.75
C GLY A 7 -18.00 32.85 -15.01
N LYS A 8 -17.87 33.96 -14.29
CA LYS A 8 -16.56 34.63 -14.14
C LYS A 8 -15.79 33.95 -13.02
N ALA A 9 -14.46 33.98 -13.08
CA ALA A 9 -13.65 33.59 -11.92
C ALA A 9 -14.04 34.42 -10.68
N ASP A 10 -13.95 33.82 -9.49
CA ASP A 10 -14.23 34.54 -8.25
C ASP A 10 -13.20 35.67 -8.09
N PRO A 11 -13.60 36.96 -8.01
CA PRO A 11 -12.65 38.07 -7.90
C PRO A 11 -11.94 38.05 -6.55
N VAL A 12 -10.81 38.77 -6.47
CA VAL A 12 -10.06 38.86 -5.21
C VAL A 12 -10.80 39.73 -4.19
N ASN A 13 -11.09 39.17 -3.01
CA ASN A 13 -11.61 39.95 -1.89
C ASN A 13 -10.48 40.72 -1.18
N LYS A 14 -10.44 42.04 -1.38
CA LYS A 14 -9.41 42.94 -0.85
C LYS A 14 -9.40 43.05 0.68
N GLU A 15 -10.55 42.88 1.34
CA GLU A 15 -10.67 43.02 2.79
C GLU A 15 -9.91 41.92 3.55
N MET A 16 -9.73 40.76 2.93
CA MET A 16 -9.09 39.59 3.54
C MET A 16 -7.57 39.54 3.32
N LEU A 17 -7.01 40.42 2.48
CA LEU A 17 -5.63 40.31 2.00
C LEU A 17 -4.59 40.48 3.11
N GLU A 18 -4.78 41.42 4.02
CA GLU A 18 -3.82 41.66 5.12
C GLU A 18 -3.74 40.46 6.07
N GLN A 19 -4.89 39.84 6.38
CA GLN A 19 -4.93 38.63 7.19
C GLN A 19 -4.31 37.45 6.41
N GLY A 20 -4.68 37.27 5.15
CA GLY A 20 -4.16 36.23 4.28
C GLY A 20 -2.64 36.29 4.12
N LYS A 21 -2.10 37.49 3.94
CA LYS A 21 -0.65 37.76 3.86
C LYS A 21 0.06 37.30 5.14
N LYS A 22 -0.44 37.68 6.31
CA LYS A 22 0.16 37.26 7.60
C LYS A 22 0.19 35.73 7.74
N ILE A 23 -0.88 35.04 7.33
CA ILE A 23 -0.95 33.58 7.36
C ILE A 23 0.04 32.96 6.37
N TYR A 24 0.07 33.46 5.13
CA TYR A 24 0.95 32.98 4.08
C TYR A 24 2.42 33.04 4.49
N PHE A 25 2.87 34.20 4.98
CA PHE A 25 4.27 34.39 5.42
C PHE A 25 4.61 33.60 6.69
N LYS A 26 3.63 33.25 7.52
CA LYS A 26 3.85 32.41 8.70
C LYS A 26 3.93 30.92 8.37
N ARG A 27 3.20 30.46 7.34
CA ARG A 27 2.92 29.03 7.13
C ARG A 27 3.25 28.48 5.74
N CYS A 28 3.03 29.26 4.68
CA CYS A 28 3.08 28.80 3.29
C CYS A 28 4.40 29.15 2.59
N VAL A 29 4.98 30.31 2.92
CA VAL A 29 6.17 30.89 2.25
C VAL A 29 7.38 29.96 2.23
N TRP A 30 7.56 29.13 3.26
CA TRP A 30 8.71 28.21 3.39
C TRP A 30 8.76 27.14 2.29
N CYS A 31 7.61 26.85 1.68
CA CYS A 31 7.49 25.93 0.55
C CYS A 31 7.20 26.70 -0.75
N HIS A 32 6.22 27.61 -0.74
CA HIS A 32 5.72 28.26 -1.95
C HIS A 32 6.51 29.50 -2.38
N GLY A 33 7.45 29.99 -1.57
CA GLY A 33 8.27 31.16 -1.89
C GLY A 33 7.58 32.49 -1.56
N VAL A 34 8.37 33.56 -1.51
CA VAL A 34 7.88 34.92 -1.18
C VAL A 34 6.91 35.44 -2.23
N GLU A 35 7.23 35.18 -3.50
CA GLU A 35 6.43 35.62 -4.65
C GLU A 35 5.46 34.55 -5.15
N GLY A 36 5.40 33.37 -4.51
CA GLY A 36 4.54 32.27 -4.94
C GLY A 36 5.13 31.37 -6.03
N GLY A 37 6.41 31.52 -6.37
CA GLY A 37 7.10 30.77 -7.43
C GLY A 37 7.28 29.27 -7.19
N GLY A 38 6.92 28.76 -6.01
CA GLY A 38 7.15 27.36 -5.64
C GLY A 38 8.61 27.06 -5.29
N ASP A 39 9.37 28.10 -4.96
CA ASP A 39 10.82 28.18 -4.79
C ASP A 39 11.24 28.51 -3.35
N GLY A 40 10.36 28.23 -2.37
CA GLY A 40 10.68 28.44 -0.97
C GLY A 40 11.88 27.58 -0.51
N PRO A 41 12.51 27.90 0.63
CA PRO A 41 13.71 27.20 1.12
C PRO A 41 13.58 25.68 1.29
N SER A 42 12.35 25.14 1.32
CA SER A 42 12.08 23.71 1.40
C SER A 42 11.87 23.04 0.04
N ALA A 43 11.69 23.80 -1.05
CA ALA A 43 11.27 23.28 -2.35
C ALA A 43 12.22 22.22 -2.92
N ASP A 44 13.54 22.43 -2.81
CA ASP A 44 14.56 21.48 -3.30
C ASP A 44 14.63 20.17 -2.54
N ARG A 45 14.10 20.13 -1.31
CA ARG A 45 14.05 18.91 -0.49
C ARG A 45 12.80 18.07 -0.74
N LEU A 46 11.89 18.53 -1.60
CA LEU A 46 10.61 17.88 -1.85
C LEU A 46 10.59 17.26 -3.24
N PHE A 47 10.36 15.94 -3.30
CA PHE A 47 10.18 15.23 -4.57
C PHE A 47 9.03 15.82 -5.39
N THR A 48 7.89 16.08 -4.75
CA THR A 48 6.81 16.86 -5.36
C THR A 48 7.07 18.34 -5.10
N ARG A 49 7.47 19.07 -6.13
CA ARG A 49 7.71 20.51 -6.01
C ARG A 49 6.44 21.25 -5.54
N PRO A 50 6.59 22.24 -4.62
CA PRO A 50 5.50 23.15 -4.29
C PRO A 50 4.93 23.80 -5.53
N ARG A 51 3.64 24.15 -5.49
CA ARG A 51 2.97 24.79 -6.62
C ARG A 51 3.56 26.18 -6.85
N ASN A 52 4.00 26.44 -8.08
CA ASN A 52 4.20 27.78 -8.61
C ASN A 52 2.83 28.38 -8.94
N PHE A 53 2.48 29.48 -8.28
CA PHE A 53 1.22 30.18 -8.44
C PHE A 53 1.24 31.20 -9.58
N ASN A 54 2.42 31.69 -10.00
CA ASN A 54 2.57 32.78 -10.95
C ASN A 54 1.81 32.54 -12.27
N GLN A 55 1.79 31.29 -12.76
CA GLN A 55 1.11 30.90 -13.99
C GLN A 55 -0.42 30.73 -13.87
N GLY A 56 -0.97 30.71 -12.64
CA GLY A 56 -2.39 30.41 -12.43
C GLY A 56 -2.77 28.96 -12.75
N THR A 57 -1.78 28.05 -12.80
CA THR A 57 -1.96 26.66 -13.21
C THR A 57 -2.22 25.75 -12.01
N PHE A 58 -3.49 25.46 -11.72
CA PHE A 58 -3.89 24.62 -10.58
C PHE A 58 -4.29 23.19 -11.01
N LYS A 59 -3.88 22.19 -10.22
CA LYS A 59 -4.11 20.77 -10.58
C LYS A 59 -5.50 20.26 -10.22
N ILE A 60 -6.03 20.67 -9.06
CA ILE A 60 -7.27 20.15 -8.49
C ILE A 60 -8.36 21.20 -8.67
N ARG A 61 -9.33 20.93 -9.55
CA ARG A 61 -10.32 21.91 -10.01
C ARG A 61 -11.64 21.22 -10.37
N THR A 62 -12.70 22.01 -10.45
CA THR A 62 -13.99 21.61 -11.03
C THR A 62 -14.32 22.34 -12.34
N THR A 63 -13.42 23.21 -12.80
CA THR A 63 -13.51 23.96 -14.05
C THR A 63 -12.85 23.22 -15.23
N ASP A 64 -13.14 23.66 -16.46
CA ASP A 64 -12.55 23.08 -17.67
C ASP A 64 -11.02 23.14 -17.70
N SER A 65 -10.40 22.22 -18.44
CA SER A 65 -8.94 22.15 -18.55
C SER A 65 -8.37 23.46 -19.09
N GLY A 66 -7.25 23.91 -18.53
CA GLY A 66 -6.67 25.22 -18.84
C GLY A 66 -7.29 26.42 -18.10
N GLN A 67 -8.49 26.30 -17.52
CA GLN A 67 -9.14 27.41 -16.81
C GLN A 67 -8.73 27.52 -15.33
N LEU A 68 -8.94 28.71 -14.74
CA LEU A 68 -8.70 28.99 -13.32
C LEU A 68 -9.62 28.15 -12.41
N PRO A 69 -9.17 27.79 -11.19
CA PRO A 69 -10.02 27.18 -10.16
C PRO A 69 -11.08 28.15 -9.64
N LEU A 70 -12.16 27.61 -9.06
CA LEU A 70 -13.04 28.38 -8.18
C LEU A 70 -12.42 28.56 -6.78
N ASP A 71 -12.90 29.54 -6.01
CA ASP A 71 -12.49 29.71 -4.61
C ASP A 71 -12.75 28.43 -3.79
N ALA A 72 -13.87 27.76 -4.06
CA ALA A 72 -14.21 26.49 -3.41
C ALA A 72 -13.15 25.40 -3.64
N ASP A 73 -12.55 25.32 -4.84
CA ASP A 73 -11.50 24.35 -5.16
C ASP A 73 -10.21 24.65 -4.37
N LEU A 74 -9.84 25.94 -4.30
CA LEU A 74 -8.66 26.40 -3.56
C LEU A 74 -8.83 26.23 -2.04
N ILE A 75 -10.00 26.60 -1.50
CA ILE A 75 -10.35 26.42 -0.09
C ILE A 75 -10.31 24.94 0.26
N ALA A 76 -10.92 24.07 -0.54
CA ALA A 76 -10.90 22.63 -0.32
C ALA A 76 -9.47 22.06 -0.35
N THR A 77 -8.62 22.57 -1.26
CA THR A 77 -7.21 22.18 -1.37
C THR A 77 -6.41 22.58 -0.15
N VAL A 78 -6.55 23.82 0.35
CA VAL A 78 -5.83 24.29 1.54
C VAL A 78 -6.34 23.58 2.80
N LYS A 79 -7.68 23.47 2.95
CA LYS A 79 -8.31 22.85 4.13
C LYS A 79 -7.94 21.38 4.26
N ASN A 80 -7.99 20.62 3.17
CA ASN A 80 -7.74 19.17 3.18
C ASN A 80 -6.28 18.80 2.89
N GLY A 81 -5.47 19.71 2.37
CA GLY A 81 -4.12 19.43 1.90
C GLY A 81 -4.09 18.51 0.66
N LEU A 82 -2.89 18.12 0.25
CA LEU A 82 -2.68 17.24 -0.90
C LEU A 82 -1.94 15.98 -0.45
N PRO A 83 -2.62 14.82 -0.33
CA PRO A 83 -1.96 13.58 0.03
C PRO A 83 -1.01 13.14 -1.10
N GLY A 84 -0.04 12.29 -0.77
CA GLY A 84 1.07 11.98 -1.69
C GLY A 84 2.05 13.16 -1.92
N SER A 85 1.89 14.28 -1.21
CA SER A 85 2.81 15.44 -1.20
C SER A 85 3.10 15.90 0.23
N ALA A 86 3.94 16.94 0.37
CA ALA A 86 4.21 17.55 1.67
C ALA A 86 3.17 18.60 2.12
N MET A 87 2.16 18.91 1.31
CA MET A 87 1.13 19.90 1.65
C MET A 87 0.20 19.34 2.75
N PRO A 88 0.26 19.87 4.00
CA PRO A 88 -0.55 19.37 5.11
C PRO A 88 -2.01 19.82 4.98
N ALA A 89 -2.89 19.21 5.78
CA ALA A 89 -4.27 19.65 5.90
C ALA A 89 -4.35 20.83 6.89
N TRP A 90 -4.58 22.04 6.38
CA TRP A 90 -4.59 23.23 7.24
C TRP A 90 -5.88 23.42 8.01
N GLY A 91 -6.97 22.71 7.68
CA GLY A 91 -8.26 22.82 8.37
C GLY A 91 -8.27 22.35 9.83
N GLU A 92 -7.20 21.68 10.28
CA GLU A 92 -7.01 21.31 11.69
C GLU A 92 -6.27 22.39 12.49
N VAL A 93 -5.69 23.37 11.80
CA VAL A 93 -4.82 24.41 12.39
C VAL A 93 -5.39 25.82 12.18
N LEU A 94 -6.04 26.04 11.04
CA LEU A 94 -6.66 27.30 10.65
C LEU A 94 -8.19 27.15 10.65
N ASN A 95 -8.89 28.19 11.07
CA ASN A 95 -10.34 28.23 10.93
C ASN A 95 -10.77 28.59 9.49
N ASP A 96 -12.07 28.47 9.19
CA ASP A 96 -12.58 28.65 7.82
C ASP A 96 -12.33 30.07 7.27
N ALA A 97 -12.43 31.12 8.09
CA ALA A 97 -12.15 32.49 7.67
C ALA A 97 -10.67 32.72 7.37
N GLU A 98 -9.78 32.12 8.15
CA GLU A 98 -8.33 32.15 7.92
C GLU A 98 -7.94 31.41 6.63
N VAL A 99 -8.57 30.26 6.36
CA VAL A 99 -8.38 29.51 5.10
C VAL A 99 -8.85 30.35 3.91
N GLN A 100 -10.02 30.97 3.99
CA GLN A 100 -10.50 31.87 2.94
C GLN A 100 -9.55 33.04 2.73
N ALA A 101 -9.06 33.67 3.80
CA ALA A 101 -8.16 34.81 3.71
C ALA A 101 -6.84 34.47 3.00
N VAL A 102 -6.22 33.33 3.34
CA VAL A 102 -4.97 32.91 2.66
C VAL A 102 -5.21 32.55 1.21
N VAL A 103 -6.37 31.99 0.85
CA VAL A 103 -6.75 31.73 -0.56
C VAL A 103 -6.85 33.04 -1.34
N GLN A 104 -7.49 34.07 -0.79
CA GLN A 104 -7.56 35.39 -1.45
C GLN A 104 -6.17 35.99 -1.65
N PHE A 105 -5.26 35.85 -0.68
CA PHE A 105 -3.88 36.30 -0.84
C PHE A 105 -3.14 35.49 -1.92
N VAL A 106 -3.28 34.16 -1.97
CA VAL A 106 -2.66 33.32 -3.00
C VAL A 106 -3.09 33.73 -4.42
N LYS A 107 -4.36 34.11 -4.61
CA LYS A 107 -4.86 34.63 -5.90
C LYS A 107 -4.12 35.89 -6.36
N THR A 108 -3.63 36.72 -5.42
CA THR A 108 -2.82 37.92 -5.76
C THR A 108 -1.38 37.61 -6.16
N LEU A 109 -0.90 36.38 -5.93
CA LEU A 109 0.44 35.93 -6.35
C LEU A 109 0.44 35.39 -7.79
N VAL A 110 -0.73 35.27 -8.43
CA VAL A 110 -0.82 34.90 -9.84
C VAL A 110 -0.48 36.12 -10.70
N GLN A 111 0.47 35.94 -11.62
CA GLN A 111 1.08 37.00 -12.42
C GLN A 111 0.68 36.92 -13.89
N ASP A 112 0.63 35.72 -14.45
CA ASP A 112 0.37 35.48 -15.88
C ASP A 112 -1.13 35.50 -16.20
N ARG A 113 -1.99 35.50 -15.17
CA ARG A 113 -3.44 35.53 -15.25
C ARG A 113 -4.01 36.39 -14.14
N ASN A 114 -5.26 36.81 -14.28
CA ASN A 114 -5.90 37.65 -13.29
C ASN A 114 -7.31 37.16 -12.96
N PHE A 115 -7.52 36.77 -11.70
CA PHE A 115 -8.83 36.34 -11.18
C PHE A 115 -9.91 37.43 -11.20
N SER A 116 -9.52 38.70 -11.32
CA SER A 116 -10.45 39.83 -11.40
C SER A 116 -10.62 40.34 -12.83
N ASP A 117 -10.05 39.65 -13.83
CA ASP A 117 -10.23 40.00 -15.23
C ASP A 117 -11.65 39.63 -15.67
N GLU A 118 -12.30 40.54 -16.40
CA GLU A 118 -13.65 40.33 -16.88
C GLU A 118 -13.72 39.35 -18.04
N ASP A 119 -12.61 39.20 -18.78
CA ASP A 119 -12.48 38.30 -19.92
C ASP A 119 -12.09 36.86 -19.50
N GLU A 120 -11.78 36.65 -18.22
CA GLU A 120 -11.42 35.34 -17.66
C GLU A 120 -12.69 34.56 -17.28
N SER A 121 -13.24 33.85 -18.26
CA SER A 121 -14.41 32.98 -18.10
C SER A 121 -14.02 31.58 -17.59
N VAL A 122 -14.84 31.04 -16.68
CA VAL A 122 -14.72 29.68 -16.17
C VAL A 122 -15.99 28.87 -16.45
N ASP A 123 -15.81 27.67 -16.97
CA ASP A 123 -16.87 26.71 -17.23
C ASP A 123 -16.83 25.62 -16.16
N VAL A 124 -17.84 25.60 -15.29
CA VAL A 124 -17.96 24.56 -14.27
C VAL A 124 -18.44 23.27 -14.92
N GLN A 125 -17.64 22.22 -14.82
CA GLN A 125 -17.98 20.95 -15.46
C GLN A 125 -19.18 20.28 -14.80
N SER A 126 -20.05 19.71 -15.64
CA SER A 126 -21.00 18.72 -15.19
C SER A 126 -20.34 17.33 -15.18
N PHE A 127 -20.33 16.70 -14.01
CA PHE A 127 -19.78 15.36 -13.81
C PHE A 127 -20.85 14.25 -13.92
N GLY A 128 -22.09 14.61 -14.29
CA GLY A 128 -23.21 13.68 -14.26
C GLY A 128 -23.53 13.16 -12.86
N GLU A 129 -24.39 12.15 -12.79
CA GLU A 129 -24.64 11.38 -11.58
C GLU A 129 -23.97 10.00 -11.68
N MET A 130 -23.61 9.43 -10.55
CA MET A 130 -23.10 8.06 -10.52
C MET A 130 -24.20 7.11 -11.03
N PRO A 131 -23.95 6.31 -12.08
CA PRO A 131 -24.99 5.49 -12.72
C PRO A 131 -25.57 4.38 -11.81
N TRP A 132 -24.89 4.08 -10.71
CA TRP A 132 -25.25 2.99 -9.80
C TRP A 132 -25.78 3.55 -8.49
N LYS A 133 -26.92 3.03 -8.03
CA LYS A 133 -27.44 3.33 -6.70
C LYS A 133 -26.56 2.61 -5.67
N THR A 134 -25.77 3.35 -4.90
CA THR A 134 -25.29 2.85 -3.62
C THR A 134 -26.52 2.66 -2.75
N ASN A 135 -26.79 1.45 -2.26
CA ASN A 135 -27.75 1.30 -1.16
C ASN A 135 -27.14 2.05 0.03
N SER A 136 -27.52 3.31 0.20
CA SER A 136 -27.04 4.24 1.22
C SER A 136 -27.62 3.94 2.61
N GLY A 137 -27.80 2.65 2.93
CA GLY A 137 -28.19 2.18 4.24
C GLY A 137 -26.93 1.94 5.08
N SER A 138 -26.32 3.03 5.54
CA SER A 138 -25.12 3.05 6.38
C SER A 138 -23.83 2.56 5.71
N LEU A 139 -22.80 3.42 5.73
CA LEU A 139 -21.39 3.10 5.45
C LEU A 139 -20.78 2.10 6.46
N LYS A 140 -21.58 1.20 7.05
CA LYS A 140 -21.20 0.37 8.19
C LYS A 140 -21.15 -1.14 7.92
N GLU A 141 -21.76 -1.68 6.88
CA GLU A 141 -21.76 -3.14 6.67
C GLU A 141 -21.28 -3.55 5.28
N GLN A 142 -20.01 -3.95 5.29
CA GLN A 142 -19.32 -4.94 4.46
C GLN A 142 -20.18 -5.68 3.42
N ASN A 143 -19.98 -5.34 2.14
CA ASN A 143 -19.57 -6.23 1.05
C ASN A 143 -20.01 -5.62 -0.30
N LEU A 144 -19.05 -5.53 -1.24
CA LEU A 144 -19.12 -4.96 -2.59
C LEU A 144 -19.00 -3.43 -2.74
N TYR A 145 -17.83 -2.99 -3.23
CA TYR A 145 -17.64 -1.92 -4.23
C TYR A 145 -18.73 -0.84 -4.35
N LEU A 146 -19.19 -0.16 -3.28
CA LEU A 146 -20.26 0.85 -3.43
C LEU A 146 -21.53 0.36 -4.19
N GLY A 147 -21.80 -0.95 -4.26
CA GLY A 147 -22.86 -1.48 -5.13
C GLY A 147 -22.62 -1.36 -6.64
N VAL A 148 -21.37 -1.14 -7.08
CA VAL A 148 -20.99 -1.08 -8.50
C VAL A 148 -20.96 -2.49 -9.11
N PRO A 149 -21.66 -2.75 -10.22
CA PRO A 149 -21.63 -4.04 -10.91
C PRO A 149 -20.23 -4.39 -11.44
N GLN A 150 -19.85 -5.66 -11.38
CA GLN A 150 -18.57 -6.13 -11.93
C GLN A 150 -18.43 -5.81 -13.43
N GLU A 151 -19.52 -5.90 -14.18
CA GLU A 151 -19.56 -5.54 -15.59
C GLU A 151 -19.13 -4.08 -15.84
N ALA A 152 -19.50 -3.15 -14.96
CA ALA A 152 -19.07 -1.76 -15.07
C ALA A 152 -17.57 -1.58 -14.80
N ILE A 153 -17.00 -2.36 -13.88
CA ILE A 153 -15.56 -2.39 -13.60
C ILE A 153 -14.81 -2.94 -14.82
N ASP A 154 -15.30 -4.02 -15.41
CA ASP A 154 -14.70 -4.67 -16.58
C ASP A 154 -14.74 -3.75 -17.82
N GLN A 155 -15.89 -3.09 -18.05
CA GLN A 155 -16.02 -2.06 -19.09
C GLN A 155 -15.06 -0.87 -18.83
N GLY A 156 -14.95 -0.44 -17.57
CA GLY A 156 -13.99 0.59 -17.16
C GLY A 156 -12.54 0.24 -17.51
N LYS A 157 -12.15 -1.03 -17.26
CA LYS A 157 -10.83 -1.56 -17.64
C LYS A 157 -10.63 -1.57 -19.16
N GLN A 158 -11.65 -1.94 -19.94
CA GLN A 158 -11.59 -1.91 -21.41
C GLN A 158 -11.39 -0.48 -21.92
N ILE A 159 -12.12 0.49 -21.38
CA ILE A 159 -11.99 1.91 -21.74
C ILE A 159 -10.59 2.43 -21.36
N PHE A 160 -10.08 2.06 -20.19
CA PHE A 160 -8.72 2.38 -19.74
C PHE A 160 -7.64 1.88 -20.72
N ILE A 161 -7.76 0.63 -21.19
CA ILE A 161 -6.83 0.06 -22.19
C ILE A 161 -7.00 0.76 -23.55
N LYS A 162 -8.24 0.94 -24.01
CA LYS A 162 -8.56 1.58 -25.31
C LYS A 162 -8.00 3.00 -25.42
N ASN A 163 -8.04 3.76 -24.32
CA ASN A 163 -7.52 5.13 -24.26
C ASN A 163 -6.04 5.21 -23.85
N LYS A 164 -5.33 4.07 -23.81
CA LYS A 164 -3.89 4.00 -23.54
C LYS A 164 -3.46 4.61 -22.20
N CYS A 165 -4.36 4.67 -21.23
CA CYS A 165 -4.06 5.21 -19.90
C CYS A 165 -2.93 4.41 -19.20
N PHE A 166 -2.76 3.14 -19.56
CA PHE A 166 -1.69 2.27 -19.08
C PHE A 166 -0.28 2.73 -19.47
N GLU A 167 -0.12 3.53 -20.54
CA GLU A 167 1.20 4.05 -20.95
C GLU A 167 1.82 4.92 -19.85
N CYS A 168 1.01 5.59 -19.04
CA CYS A 168 1.46 6.40 -17.91
C CYS A 168 1.21 5.71 -16.56
N HIS A 169 0.03 5.09 -16.39
CA HIS A 169 -0.41 4.52 -15.12
C HIS A 169 0.04 3.07 -14.88
N GLY A 170 0.53 2.38 -15.91
CA GLY A 170 0.82 0.94 -15.87
C GLY A 170 -0.44 0.07 -15.99
N GLY A 171 -0.30 -1.17 -16.46
CA GLY A 171 -1.43 -2.07 -16.73
C GLY A 171 -2.28 -2.40 -15.49
N GLU A 172 -1.65 -2.47 -14.33
CA GLU A 172 -2.28 -2.70 -13.02
C GLU A 172 -2.40 -1.43 -12.16
N GLY A 173 -2.11 -0.25 -12.73
CA GLY A 173 -2.32 1.04 -12.07
C GLY A 173 -1.29 1.43 -11.01
N ARG A 174 -0.08 0.84 -10.99
CA ARG A 174 0.96 1.16 -9.98
C ARG A 174 1.77 2.42 -10.29
N GLY A 175 1.53 3.05 -11.43
CA GLY A 175 2.26 4.24 -11.90
C GLY A 175 3.64 3.90 -12.48
N ASP A 176 3.77 2.71 -13.04
CA ASP A 176 5.00 2.11 -13.61
C ASP A 176 5.05 2.17 -15.15
N GLY A 177 4.19 2.96 -15.79
CA GLY A 177 4.11 3.07 -17.26
C GLY A 177 5.25 3.87 -17.88
N ASN A 178 5.27 5.20 -17.71
CA ASN A 178 6.27 6.08 -18.31
C ASN A 178 7.12 6.78 -17.23
N PRO A 179 8.41 6.43 -17.08
CA PRO A 179 9.29 7.04 -16.08
C PRO A 179 9.82 8.43 -16.48
N THR A 180 9.65 8.85 -17.73
CA THR A 180 10.28 10.06 -18.30
C THR A 180 9.39 11.29 -18.32
N MET A 181 8.15 11.15 -17.82
CA MET A 181 7.18 12.23 -17.76
C MET A 181 7.71 13.42 -16.96
N LYS A 182 7.44 14.63 -17.48
CA LYS A 182 7.76 15.90 -16.83
C LYS A 182 6.50 16.75 -16.72
N ASP A 183 6.44 17.60 -15.69
CA ASP A 183 5.47 18.68 -15.66
C ASP A 183 5.88 19.83 -16.59
N ASP A 184 5.02 20.83 -16.74
CA ASP A 184 5.24 21.97 -17.63
C ASP A 184 6.46 22.82 -17.23
N TRP A 185 6.94 22.67 -15.98
CA TRP A 185 8.15 23.31 -15.46
C TRP A 185 9.41 22.44 -15.64
N GLY A 186 9.30 21.29 -16.31
CA GLY A 186 10.41 20.39 -16.61
C GLY A 186 10.81 19.47 -15.46
N PHE A 187 10.07 19.45 -14.35
CA PHE A 187 10.35 18.55 -13.23
C PHE A 187 9.78 17.16 -13.47
N PRO A 188 10.51 16.09 -13.11
CA PRO A 188 9.99 14.73 -13.22
C PRO A 188 8.68 14.55 -12.46
N ILE A 189 7.69 13.92 -13.10
CA ILE A 189 6.40 13.59 -12.50
C ILE A 189 6.02 12.15 -12.83
N VAL A 190 5.47 11.46 -11.85
CA VAL A 190 5.01 10.06 -12.00
C VAL A 190 3.54 9.96 -11.61
N ALA A 191 2.83 9.05 -12.26
CA ALA A 191 1.45 8.73 -11.94
C ALA A 191 1.32 8.23 -10.48
N ALA A 192 0.14 8.39 -9.89
CA ALA A 192 -0.16 7.82 -8.57
C ALA A 192 -0.36 6.30 -8.68
N ASP A 193 -0.03 5.58 -7.60
CA ASP A 193 -0.32 4.16 -7.46
C ASP A 193 -1.78 4.01 -7.00
N TRP A 194 -2.62 3.40 -7.83
CA TRP A 194 -4.05 3.21 -7.60
C TRP A 194 -4.37 2.22 -6.49
N GLN A 195 -3.42 1.35 -6.16
CA GLN A 195 -3.52 0.45 -5.01
C GLN A 195 -3.14 1.14 -3.69
N GLN A 196 -2.72 2.41 -3.76
CA GLN A 196 -2.49 3.27 -2.61
C GLN A 196 -3.38 4.52 -2.72
N CYS A 197 -4.69 4.34 -2.86
CA CYS A 197 -5.62 5.46 -3.14
C CYS A 197 -5.64 6.57 -2.08
N TRP A 198 -5.16 6.30 -0.86
CA TRP A 198 -4.89 7.33 0.16
C TRP A 198 -3.86 8.38 -0.28
N ASN A 199 -3.10 8.14 -1.35
CA ASN A 199 -2.16 9.08 -1.96
C ASN A 199 -2.74 9.87 -3.15
N PHE A 200 -4.03 9.71 -3.49
CA PHE A 200 -4.66 10.46 -4.57
C PHE A 200 -4.77 11.94 -4.25
N ARG A 201 -4.15 12.80 -5.07
CA ARG A 201 -4.16 14.24 -4.83
C ARG A 201 -5.59 14.79 -4.83
N GLY A 202 -5.92 15.57 -3.81
CA GLY A 202 -7.26 16.14 -3.63
C GLY A 202 -8.30 15.18 -3.03
N SER A 203 -7.88 14.09 -2.36
CA SER A 203 -8.80 13.12 -1.74
C SER A 203 -8.50 12.77 -0.27
N ARG A 204 -7.67 13.53 0.47
CA ARG A 204 -7.14 13.16 1.81
C ARG A 204 -8.19 12.64 2.81
N ARG A 205 -9.41 13.18 2.75
CA ARG A 205 -10.52 12.82 3.66
C ARG A 205 -11.52 11.83 3.07
N ASP A 206 -11.45 11.58 1.77
CA ASP A 206 -12.40 10.74 1.05
C ASP A 206 -11.74 9.97 -0.11
N PRO A 207 -10.68 9.18 0.16
CA PRO A 207 -9.87 8.55 -0.88
C PRO A 207 -10.61 7.47 -1.68
N TYR A 208 -11.73 6.98 -1.15
CA TYR A 208 -12.54 5.93 -1.76
C TYR A 208 -13.72 6.46 -2.59
N ASN A 209 -13.89 7.78 -2.66
CA ASN A 209 -14.97 8.38 -3.41
C ASN A 209 -14.63 8.45 -4.91
N PRO A 210 -15.39 7.72 -5.77
CA PRO A 210 -15.15 7.68 -7.20
C PRO A 210 -15.27 9.06 -7.87
N PHE A 211 -15.98 10.02 -7.27
CA PHE A 211 -16.06 11.38 -7.77
C PHE A 211 -14.68 12.04 -7.93
N ASN A 212 -13.75 11.77 -7.02
CA ASN A 212 -12.39 12.33 -7.11
C ASN A 212 -11.67 11.88 -8.40
N ILE A 213 -11.94 10.65 -8.84
CA ILE A 213 -11.39 10.07 -10.07
C ILE A 213 -12.13 10.62 -11.28
N VAL A 214 -13.46 10.63 -11.27
CA VAL A 214 -14.27 11.21 -12.37
C VAL A 214 -13.90 12.66 -12.60
N ARG A 215 -13.82 13.48 -11.55
CA ARG A 215 -13.35 14.87 -11.62
C ARG A 215 -12.02 14.95 -12.34
N THR A 216 -11.04 14.16 -11.89
CA THR A 216 -9.68 14.16 -12.47
C THR A 216 -9.66 13.78 -13.95
N VAL A 217 -10.40 12.72 -14.34
CA VAL A 217 -10.50 12.28 -15.75
C VAL A 217 -11.21 13.35 -16.60
N SER A 218 -12.15 14.09 -16.00
CA SER A 218 -12.97 15.08 -16.69
C SER A 218 -12.28 16.44 -16.85
N THR A 219 -11.55 16.91 -15.82
CA THR A 219 -10.92 18.23 -15.80
C THR A 219 -9.46 18.19 -16.28
N GLY A 220 -8.84 17.00 -16.27
CA GLY A 220 -7.40 16.85 -16.35
C GLY A 220 -6.69 17.46 -15.14
N MET A 221 -5.35 17.42 -15.16
CA MET A 221 -4.51 18.12 -14.18
C MET A 221 -3.62 19.13 -14.90
N ASN A 222 -4.00 20.42 -14.90
CA ASN A 222 -3.20 21.46 -15.56
C ASN A 222 -1.76 21.47 -15.02
N GLY A 223 -0.78 21.68 -15.89
CA GLY A 223 0.62 21.61 -15.52
C GLY A 223 1.15 20.19 -15.43
N THR A 224 0.46 19.17 -15.97
CA THR A 224 0.97 17.79 -16.02
C THR A 224 0.60 17.11 -17.35
N PRO A 225 1.25 15.98 -17.67
CA PRO A 225 0.87 15.15 -18.80
C PRO A 225 -0.48 14.42 -18.68
N MET A 226 -1.28 14.68 -17.63
CA MET A 226 -2.62 14.07 -17.48
C MET A 226 -3.66 14.99 -18.13
N PRO A 227 -4.09 14.70 -19.38
CA PRO A 227 -5.05 15.53 -20.08
C PRO A 227 -6.45 15.37 -19.49
N ASN A 228 -7.37 16.18 -19.99
CA ASN A 228 -8.79 15.94 -19.78
C ASN A 228 -9.32 14.96 -20.85
N PHE A 229 -10.37 14.22 -20.49
CA PHE A 229 -11.05 13.26 -21.36
C PHE A 229 -12.53 13.60 -21.55
N LYS A 230 -12.92 14.86 -21.30
CA LYS A 230 -14.33 15.30 -21.32
C LYS A 230 -14.97 15.08 -22.69
N ASP A 231 -14.24 15.42 -23.76
CA ASP A 231 -14.74 15.40 -25.14
C ASP A 231 -14.56 14.03 -25.81
N GLN A 232 -13.58 13.24 -25.34
CA GLN A 232 -13.25 11.92 -25.88
C GLN A 232 -14.07 10.79 -25.22
N ILE A 233 -14.47 10.96 -23.96
CA ILE A 233 -15.12 9.92 -23.17
C ILE A 233 -16.44 10.47 -22.57
N PRO A 234 -17.59 9.87 -22.93
CA PRO A 234 -18.87 10.22 -22.33
C PRO A 234 -18.85 10.14 -20.81
N VAL A 235 -19.66 10.96 -20.14
CA VAL A 235 -19.65 11.06 -18.67
C VAL A 235 -19.93 9.73 -17.98
N GLU A 236 -20.84 8.91 -18.52
CA GLU A 236 -21.16 7.58 -17.99
C GLU A 236 -19.95 6.64 -18.06
N ASP A 237 -19.19 6.70 -19.15
CA ASP A 237 -17.98 5.90 -19.33
C ASP A 237 -16.83 6.38 -18.43
N ARG A 238 -16.76 7.69 -18.14
CA ARG A 238 -15.83 8.23 -17.13
C ARG A 238 -16.14 7.68 -15.72
N TRP A 239 -17.41 7.50 -15.38
CA TRP A 239 -17.80 6.81 -14.13
C TRP A 239 -17.36 5.34 -14.10
N LYS A 240 -17.42 4.62 -15.23
CA LYS A 240 -16.90 3.24 -15.33
C LYS A 240 -15.39 3.16 -15.14
N ILE A 241 -14.64 4.10 -15.71
CA ILE A 241 -13.18 4.22 -15.44
C ILE A 241 -12.95 4.46 -13.94
N ALA A 242 -13.71 5.37 -13.33
CA ALA A 242 -13.60 5.63 -11.89
C ALA A 242 -13.92 4.40 -11.04
N ALA A 243 -14.91 3.60 -11.44
CA ALA A 243 -15.20 2.31 -10.80
C ALA A 243 -14.01 1.35 -10.88
N PHE A 244 -13.40 1.20 -12.06
CA PHE A 244 -12.22 0.36 -12.23
C PHE A 244 -11.04 0.83 -11.37
N VAL A 245 -10.67 2.11 -11.44
CA VAL A 245 -9.58 2.68 -10.64
C VAL A 245 -9.83 2.49 -9.15
N ASN A 246 -11.07 2.75 -8.69
CA ASN A 246 -11.44 2.61 -7.29
C ASN A 246 -11.49 1.15 -6.82
N SER A 247 -11.72 0.19 -7.73
CA SER A 247 -11.73 -1.24 -7.43
C SER A 247 -10.33 -1.79 -7.11
N LEU A 248 -9.27 -1.12 -7.58
CA LEU A 248 -7.89 -1.52 -7.33
C LEU A 248 -7.40 -1.16 -5.92
N CYS A 249 -8.10 -0.26 -5.21
CA CYS A 249 -7.68 0.17 -3.88
C CYS A 249 -8.03 -0.89 -2.81
N PRO A 250 -7.11 -1.21 -1.88
CA PRO A 250 -7.38 -2.12 -0.77
C PRO A 250 -8.51 -1.61 0.13
N ARG A 251 -9.36 -2.51 0.62
CA ARG A 251 -10.50 -2.18 1.49
C ARG A 251 -10.61 -3.04 2.75
N LYS A 252 -9.76 -4.05 2.89
CA LYS A 252 -9.74 -4.93 4.06
C LYS A 252 -8.92 -4.29 5.18
N LYS A 253 -9.43 -4.34 6.42
CA LYS A 253 -8.75 -3.82 7.62
C LYS A 253 -8.19 -2.40 7.42
N ILE A 254 -9.02 -1.46 6.96
CA ILE A 254 -8.59 -0.06 6.78
C ILE A 254 -8.78 0.73 8.08
N ASP A 255 -7.76 1.46 8.49
CA ASP A 255 -7.82 2.43 9.57
C ASP A 255 -8.59 3.67 9.10
N LYS A 256 -9.63 4.05 9.84
CA LYS A 256 -10.50 5.19 9.54
C LYS A 256 -9.81 6.54 9.67
N LEU A 257 -8.76 6.65 10.49
CA LEU A 257 -8.03 7.90 10.72
C LEU A 257 -7.03 8.16 9.59
N THR A 258 -6.29 7.12 9.21
CA THR A 258 -5.22 7.24 8.21
C THR A 258 -5.65 6.87 6.80
N ASN A 259 -6.79 6.20 6.63
CA ASN A 259 -7.27 5.59 5.39
C ASN A 259 -6.31 4.55 4.79
N LYS A 260 -5.39 4.01 5.59
CA LYS A 260 -4.41 2.99 5.20
C LYS A 260 -4.78 1.61 5.76
N PRO A 261 -4.24 0.51 5.19
CA PRO A 261 -4.32 -0.80 5.81
C PRO A 261 -3.71 -0.79 7.22
N VAL A 262 -4.38 -1.46 8.15
CA VAL A 262 -3.92 -1.67 9.53
C VAL A 262 -2.77 -2.68 9.50
N PRO A 263 -1.62 -2.37 10.11
CA PRO A 263 -0.51 -3.31 10.23
C PRO A 263 -0.90 -4.60 10.96
N ASP A 264 -0.53 -5.74 10.37
CA ASP A 264 -0.71 -7.06 10.98
C ASP A 264 0.53 -7.41 11.81
N PHE A 265 0.49 -7.09 13.11
CA PHE A 265 1.60 -7.32 14.03
C PHE A 265 2.02 -8.80 14.20
N LEU A 266 1.18 -9.74 13.76
CA LEU A 266 1.44 -11.17 13.77
C LEU A 266 1.41 -11.73 12.34
N ILE A 267 2.50 -12.39 11.96
CA ILE A 267 2.67 -13.15 10.74
C ILE A 267 2.51 -14.63 11.11
N SER A 268 1.38 -15.21 10.75
CA SER A 268 1.16 -16.65 10.89
C SER A 268 1.84 -17.37 9.74
N SER A 269 2.90 -18.13 10.03
CA SER A 269 3.51 -19.03 9.05
C SER A 269 2.66 -20.29 8.97
N LEU A 270 2.00 -20.49 7.83
CA LEU A 270 1.06 -21.59 7.63
C LEU A 270 1.78 -22.93 7.59
N TYR A 271 1.29 -23.89 8.36
CA TYR A 271 1.73 -25.28 8.28
C TYR A 271 1.42 -25.86 6.90
N THR A 272 2.42 -26.46 6.25
CA THR A 272 2.26 -27.16 4.97
C THR A 272 2.70 -28.62 5.14
N GLU A 273 1.78 -29.53 4.86
CA GLU A 273 2.07 -30.97 4.79
C GLU A 273 2.83 -31.25 3.49
N GLY A 274 3.99 -31.92 3.60
CA GLY A 274 4.85 -32.18 2.45
C GLY A 274 5.82 -31.05 2.13
N LYS A 275 6.36 -31.05 0.90
CA LYS A 275 7.27 -30.02 0.40
C LYS A 275 6.53 -28.74 0.04
N VAL A 276 7.13 -27.60 0.36
CA VAL A 276 6.59 -26.29 -0.05
C VAL A 276 7.01 -25.98 -1.48
N ALA A 277 6.08 -25.50 -2.30
CA ALA A 277 6.37 -25.08 -3.67
C ALA A 277 7.40 -23.94 -3.66
N THR A 278 8.41 -24.02 -4.52
CA THR A 278 9.48 -23.00 -4.60
C THR A 278 9.22 -21.94 -5.67
N LYS A 279 8.16 -22.09 -6.47
CA LYS A 279 7.79 -21.16 -7.55
C LYS A 279 6.67 -20.23 -7.11
N ILE A 280 6.83 -18.93 -7.35
CA ILE A 280 5.90 -17.88 -6.88
C ILE A 280 4.55 -17.91 -7.60
N ASP A 281 4.50 -18.46 -8.82
CA ASP A 281 3.28 -18.63 -9.62
C ASP A 281 2.47 -19.87 -9.24
N ASP A 282 2.99 -20.72 -8.34
CA ASP A 282 2.25 -21.86 -7.81
C ASP A 282 0.99 -21.40 -7.06
N PRO A 283 -0.17 -22.05 -7.25
CA PRO A 283 -1.42 -21.74 -6.55
C PRO A 283 -1.29 -21.67 -5.02
N MET A 284 -0.32 -22.38 -4.44
CA MET A 284 0.01 -22.29 -3.01
C MET A 284 0.40 -20.86 -2.59
N TRP A 285 1.11 -20.12 -3.45
CA TRP A 285 1.54 -18.75 -3.17
C TRP A 285 0.55 -17.69 -3.61
N GLU A 286 -0.55 -18.07 -4.24
CA GLU A 286 -1.63 -17.13 -4.51
C GLU A 286 -2.20 -16.57 -3.21
N VAL A 287 -2.39 -15.25 -3.22
CA VAL A 287 -3.01 -14.53 -2.12
C VAL A 287 -4.16 -13.71 -2.64
N PHE A 288 -5.33 -13.88 -2.02
CA PHE A 288 -6.51 -13.10 -2.32
C PHE A 288 -6.40 -11.75 -1.63
N ASP A 289 -5.69 -10.84 -2.27
CA ASP A 289 -5.41 -9.51 -1.74
C ASP A 289 -6.34 -8.41 -2.27
N HIS A 290 -7.39 -8.81 -2.99
CA HIS A 290 -8.45 -7.92 -3.40
C HIS A 290 -9.79 -8.56 -3.06
N ASP A 291 -10.74 -7.70 -2.65
CA ASP A 291 -12.16 -7.99 -2.44
C ASP A 291 -12.63 -9.11 -3.39
N PRO A 292 -13.30 -10.19 -2.91
CA PRO A 292 -13.41 -11.53 -3.54
C PRO A 292 -13.94 -11.64 -4.99
N LYS A 293 -14.04 -10.55 -5.75
CA LYS A 293 -14.64 -10.47 -7.08
C LYS A 293 -13.72 -10.02 -8.23
N LEU A 294 -12.47 -9.60 -8.01
CA LEU A 294 -11.58 -9.21 -9.13
C LEU A 294 -10.69 -10.33 -9.68
N VAL A 295 -10.38 -11.33 -8.87
CA VAL A 295 -9.72 -12.56 -9.33
C VAL A 295 -10.56 -13.69 -8.78
N ALA A 296 -11.07 -14.55 -9.67
CA ALA A 296 -11.75 -15.77 -9.24
C ALA A 296 -10.81 -16.51 -8.29
N LYS A 297 -11.34 -17.07 -7.19
CA LYS A 297 -10.56 -17.98 -6.34
C LYS A 297 -9.84 -18.97 -7.25
N GLY A 298 -8.51 -19.07 -7.14
CA GLY A 298 -7.76 -20.16 -7.76
C GLY A 298 -8.45 -21.45 -7.36
N LYS A 299 -9.20 -22.05 -8.29
CA LYS A 299 -10.14 -23.14 -8.00
C LYS A 299 -9.41 -24.45 -7.69
N ASP A 300 -8.09 -24.45 -7.83
CA ASP A 300 -7.32 -25.66 -8.05
C ASP A 300 -6.38 -26.02 -6.88
N TYR A 301 -6.29 -25.18 -5.82
CA TYR A 301 -5.54 -25.54 -4.62
C TYR A 301 -6.47 -26.06 -3.51
N PRO A 302 -6.37 -27.34 -3.10
CA PRO A 302 -7.25 -27.95 -2.10
C PRO A 302 -6.94 -27.54 -0.65
N GLY A 303 -5.81 -26.85 -0.39
CA GLY A 303 -5.36 -26.47 0.94
C GLY A 303 -5.70 -25.05 1.37
N THR A 304 -5.33 -24.68 2.60
CA THR A 304 -5.50 -23.30 3.10
C THR A 304 -4.63 -22.34 2.28
N LEU A 305 -5.29 -21.33 1.71
CA LEU A 305 -4.66 -20.27 0.94
C LEU A 305 -3.88 -19.33 1.86
N ASN A 306 -2.82 -18.74 1.34
CA ASN A 306 -1.99 -17.80 2.10
C ASN A 306 -2.79 -16.57 2.51
N THR A 307 -2.51 -16.06 3.72
CA THR A 307 -2.86 -14.69 4.12
C THR A 307 -1.63 -13.81 3.96
N LYS A 308 -1.81 -12.59 3.43
CA LYS A 308 -0.79 -11.55 3.44
C LYS A 308 -0.94 -10.72 4.70
N SER A 309 0.15 -10.62 5.46
CA SER A 309 0.29 -9.67 6.55
C SER A 309 0.80 -8.35 6.01
N TYR A 310 0.08 -7.26 6.28
CA TYR A 310 0.51 -5.91 5.91
C TYR A 310 1.53 -5.38 6.92
N ILE A 311 2.71 -4.99 6.43
CA ILE A 311 3.81 -4.47 7.23
C ILE A 311 4.00 -2.99 6.88
N ALA A 312 3.75 -2.12 7.85
CA ALA A 312 4.06 -0.71 7.72
C ALA A 312 5.57 -0.47 7.86
N MET A 313 6.10 0.33 6.93
CA MET A 313 7.50 0.76 6.91
C MET A 313 7.60 2.23 7.29
N SER A 314 8.69 2.58 7.97
CA SER A 314 9.10 3.96 8.26
C SER A 314 10.43 4.21 7.58
N GLY A 315 10.84 5.46 7.41
CA GLY A 315 12.19 5.74 6.92
C GLY A 315 12.83 6.95 7.54
N GLN A 316 12.47 7.31 8.77
CA GLN A 316 13.27 8.28 9.51
C GLN A 316 14.05 7.59 10.62
N ILE A 317 15.34 7.35 10.35
CA ILE A 317 16.34 7.13 11.39
C ILE A 317 16.97 8.50 11.64
N THR A 318 16.90 9.02 12.87
CA THR A 318 17.37 10.37 13.21
C THR A 318 18.91 10.45 13.30
N ARG A 319 19.59 10.05 12.24
CA ARG A 319 21.05 10.11 12.09
C ARG A 319 21.36 10.32 10.60
N GLY A 320 22.04 11.41 10.27
CA GLY A 320 22.22 11.86 8.87
C GLY A 320 21.26 13.01 8.50
N ASP A 321 20.94 13.12 7.21
CA ASP A 321 20.10 14.20 6.69
C ASP A 321 18.70 14.14 7.31
N ARG A 322 18.28 15.26 7.94
CA ARG A 322 16.90 15.40 8.42
C ARG A 322 15.96 15.44 7.21
N ASN A 323 14.86 14.68 7.28
CA ASN A 323 13.78 14.58 6.28
C ASN A 323 14.00 13.60 5.10
N PHE A 324 14.71 12.48 5.31
CA PHE A 324 14.65 11.36 4.36
C PHE A 324 13.23 10.75 4.35
N LYS A 325 12.70 10.48 3.15
CA LYS A 325 11.41 9.80 2.94
C LYS A 325 11.65 8.58 2.05
N PRO A 326 11.45 7.36 2.58
CA PRO A 326 11.67 6.15 1.82
C PRO A 326 10.64 6.05 0.68
N LYS A 327 11.02 5.37 -0.39
CA LYS A 327 10.17 5.19 -1.56
C LYS A 327 9.13 4.11 -1.35
N VAL A 328 9.47 3.10 -0.56
CA VAL A 328 8.54 2.05 -0.13
C VAL A 328 8.03 2.41 1.26
N ASP A 329 6.71 2.52 1.41
CA ASP A 329 6.05 2.84 2.67
C ASP A 329 5.36 1.64 3.33
N ASN A 330 5.28 0.51 2.63
CA ASN A 330 4.72 -0.74 3.10
C ASN A 330 5.25 -1.94 2.29
N LEU A 331 5.10 -3.12 2.89
CA LEU A 331 5.28 -4.39 2.21
C LEU A 331 4.26 -5.40 2.74
N TRP A 332 4.10 -6.49 2.00
CA TRP A 332 3.25 -7.61 2.34
C TRP A 332 4.10 -8.86 2.51
N VAL A 333 3.73 -9.67 3.50
CA VAL A 333 4.43 -10.91 3.81
C VAL A 333 3.43 -12.05 3.86
N ALA A 334 3.71 -13.11 3.10
CA ALA A 334 3.10 -14.42 3.31
C ALA A 334 4.19 -15.40 3.75
N SER A 335 3.88 -16.28 4.69
CA SER A 335 4.85 -17.25 5.20
C SER A 335 4.24 -18.64 5.31
N ARG A 336 5.07 -19.65 5.02
CA ARG A 336 4.74 -21.07 5.19
C ARG A 336 5.93 -21.78 5.79
N TRP A 337 5.68 -22.89 6.48
CA TRP A 337 6.75 -23.77 6.94
C TRP A 337 6.36 -25.23 6.73
N SER A 338 7.37 -26.09 6.57
CA SER A 338 7.19 -27.53 6.44
C SER A 338 8.10 -28.29 7.40
N PRO A 339 7.57 -29.29 8.13
CA PRO A 339 8.40 -30.19 8.94
C PRO A 339 9.25 -31.13 8.08
N GLU A 340 8.80 -31.47 6.87
CA GLU A 340 9.56 -32.33 5.94
C GLU A 340 10.80 -31.58 5.42
N ASP A 341 10.62 -30.34 4.96
CA ASP A 341 11.72 -29.49 4.48
C ASP A 341 12.59 -28.95 5.63
N LYS A 342 12.09 -29.05 6.87
CA LYS A 342 12.64 -28.39 8.06
C LYS A 342 12.94 -26.91 7.82
N SER A 343 12.11 -26.24 7.02
CA SER A 343 12.38 -24.91 6.48
C SER A 343 11.17 -24.00 6.62
N ILE A 344 11.45 -22.71 6.80
CA ILE A 344 10.48 -21.64 6.71
C ILE A 344 10.67 -20.88 5.39
N TYR A 345 9.56 -20.41 4.84
CA TYR A 345 9.49 -19.68 3.61
C TYR A 345 8.81 -18.32 3.86
N TYR A 346 9.35 -17.29 3.22
CA TYR A 346 8.83 -15.93 3.28
C TYR A 346 8.69 -15.37 1.86
N LEU A 347 7.46 -15.19 1.42
CA LEU A 347 7.15 -14.39 0.24
C LEU A 347 7.01 -12.94 0.68
N VAL A 348 8.01 -12.12 0.36
CA VAL A 348 7.99 -10.68 0.59
C VAL A 348 7.60 -9.98 -0.70
N GLU A 349 6.55 -9.17 -0.64
CA GLU A 349 6.00 -8.43 -1.78
C GLU A 349 5.92 -6.95 -1.46
N TYR A 350 6.29 -6.07 -2.39
CA TYR A 350 6.13 -4.63 -2.22
C TYR A 350 6.03 -3.92 -3.56
N HIS A 351 5.48 -2.71 -3.52
CA HIS A 351 5.37 -1.87 -4.71
C HIS A 351 6.64 -1.05 -4.88
N LEU A 352 7.25 -1.16 -6.06
CA LEU A 352 8.39 -0.36 -6.46
C LEU A 352 8.28 -0.10 -7.96
N ARG A 353 7.94 1.13 -8.33
CA ARG A 353 7.55 1.47 -9.72
C ARG A 353 8.64 1.14 -10.73
N PHE A 354 9.88 1.49 -10.39
CA PHE A 354 11.04 1.31 -11.25
C PHE A 354 12.19 0.75 -10.44
N LEU A 355 12.87 -0.24 -11.00
CA LEU A 355 14.08 -0.82 -10.43
C LEU A 355 15.33 -0.05 -10.85
N SER A 356 16.39 -0.23 -10.09
CA SER A 356 17.71 0.25 -10.46
C SER A 356 18.25 -0.52 -11.67
N ALA A 357 18.90 0.21 -12.56
CA ALA A 357 19.74 -0.35 -13.62
C ALA A 357 21.24 -0.18 -13.32
N ASP A 358 21.60 0.47 -12.21
CA ASP A 358 22.97 0.77 -11.83
C ASP A 358 23.48 -0.25 -10.81
N PRO A 359 24.52 -1.05 -11.15
CA PRO A 359 25.14 -1.98 -10.21
C PRO A 359 25.77 -1.32 -8.98
N ALA A 360 26.08 -0.03 -9.01
CA ALA A 360 26.58 0.70 -7.84
C ALA A 360 25.47 1.03 -6.82
N SER A 361 24.21 0.99 -7.25
CA SER A 361 23.03 1.25 -6.41
C SER A 361 21.95 0.20 -6.66
N PRO A 362 22.18 -1.09 -6.31
CA PRO A 362 21.20 -2.14 -6.53
C PRO A 362 20.01 -1.99 -5.56
N ASP A 363 18.86 -2.54 -5.95
CA ASP A 363 17.72 -2.65 -5.04
C ASP A 363 17.99 -3.76 -4.01
N ALA A 364 17.39 -3.63 -2.83
CA ALA A 364 17.51 -4.67 -1.82
C ALA A 364 16.27 -4.77 -0.92
N VAL A 365 16.08 -5.96 -0.36
CA VAL A 365 15.09 -6.24 0.70
C VAL A 365 15.74 -7.10 1.78
N GLY A 366 15.44 -6.79 3.02
CA GLY A 366 16.04 -7.43 4.19
C GLY A 366 14.99 -7.98 5.15
N ILE A 367 15.30 -9.11 5.77
CA ILE A 367 14.57 -9.65 6.93
C ILE A 367 15.54 -9.72 8.10
N GLN A 368 15.16 -9.17 9.24
CA GLN A 368 15.97 -9.16 10.46
C GLN A 368 15.29 -9.96 11.55
N TRP A 369 16.09 -10.77 12.23
CA TRP A 369 15.71 -11.63 13.34
C TRP A 369 16.64 -11.39 14.53
N PRO A 370 16.21 -11.63 15.77
CA PRO A 370 17.13 -11.74 16.88
C PRO A 370 18.12 -12.89 16.67
N GLY A 371 19.43 -12.62 16.78
CA GLY A 371 20.46 -13.64 16.59
C GLY A 371 20.45 -14.70 17.68
N LYS A 372 20.13 -14.31 18.92
CA LYS A 372 20.01 -15.21 20.08
C LYS A 372 18.62 -15.12 20.70
N LEU A 373 17.66 -15.83 20.11
CA LEU A 373 16.29 -15.84 20.61
C LEU A 373 16.18 -16.39 22.04
N GLN A 374 17.04 -17.34 22.43
CA GLN A 374 16.96 -17.97 23.76
C GLN A 374 17.40 -17.03 24.89
N ASP A 375 18.17 -16.00 24.58
CA ASP A 375 18.65 -15.00 25.54
C ASP A 375 17.63 -13.88 25.79
N LEU A 376 16.53 -13.86 25.01
CA LEU A 376 15.45 -12.89 25.18
C LEU A 376 14.42 -13.45 26.17
N TYR A 377 14.29 -12.78 27.32
CA TYR A 377 13.30 -13.13 28.35
C TYR A 377 12.04 -12.27 28.22
N GLY A 378 10.87 -12.92 28.24
CA GLY A 378 9.58 -12.23 28.23
C GLY A 378 9.36 -11.36 26.98
N ALA A 379 9.18 -10.06 27.19
CA ALA A 379 8.92 -9.08 26.13
C ALA A 379 10.17 -8.36 25.62
N GLU A 380 11.36 -8.76 26.08
CA GLU A 380 12.61 -8.14 25.64
C GLU A 380 12.85 -8.33 24.14
N LYS A 381 13.34 -7.28 23.48
CA LYS A 381 13.70 -7.29 22.06
C LYS A 381 15.05 -6.58 21.89
N PRO A 382 15.86 -6.99 20.91
CA PRO A 382 16.98 -6.17 20.46
C PRO A 382 16.47 -4.81 19.98
N TYR A 383 17.36 -3.81 19.90
CA TYR A 383 17.01 -2.59 19.19
C TYR A 383 16.64 -2.93 17.73
N PHE A 384 15.54 -2.37 17.23
CA PHE A 384 14.97 -2.79 15.94
C PHE A 384 15.84 -2.42 14.74
N ILE A 385 16.78 -1.49 14.91
CA ILE A 385 17.76 -1.12 13.90
C ILE A 385 19.08 -1.83 14.21
N TYR A 386 19.31 -2.97 13.58
CA TYR A 386 20.58 -3.71 13.66
C TYR A 386 20.99 -4.15 15.08
N GLY A 387 20.06 -4.25 16.03
CA GLY A 387 20.33 -4.77 17.37
C GLY A 387 21.25 -3.88 18.21
N ASP A 388 21.91 -4.49 19.18
CA ASP A 388 22.94 -3.88 20.01
C ASP A 388 24.02 -4.93 20.40
N ASN A 389 25.12 -4.48 21.00
CA ASN A 389 26.24 -5.36 21.35
C ASN A 389 25.85 -6.51 22.31
N LYS A 390 24.80 -6.36 23.13
CA LYS A 390 24.32 -7.41 24.02
C LYS A 390 23.29 -8.30 23.34
N LYS A 391 22.50 -7.74 22.44
CA LYS A 391 21.41 -8.38 21.71
C LYS A 391 21.64 -8.24 20.20
N PRO A 392 22.50 -9.10 19.62
CA PRO A 392 22.77 -9.07 18.20
C PRO A 392 21.55 -9.51 17.39
N VAL A 393 21.51 -9.12 16.12
CA VAL A 393 20.50 -9.53 15.14
C VAL A 393 21.13 -10.24 13.96
N ASP A 394 20.39 -11.19 13.42
CA ASP A 394 20.68 -11.91 12.18
C ASP A 394 19.87 -11.26 11.04
N ILE A 395 20.55 -10.79 10.00
CA ILE A 395 19.94 -10.05 8.89
C ILE A 395 20.15 -10.82 7.59
N TRP A 396 19.05 -11.12 6.93
CA TRP A 396 18.99 -11.77 5.63
C TRP A 396 18.74 -10.71 4.58
N LYS A 397 19.77 -10.30 3.85
CA LYS A 397 19.67 -9.23 2.86
C LYS A 397 19.74 -9.81 1.46
N ALA A 398 18.68 -9.66 0.69
CA ALA A 398 18.67 -9.96 -0.73
C ALA A 398 18.92 -8.68 -1.53
N VAL A 399 20.02 -8.64 -2.27
CA VAL A 399 20.43 -7.53 -3.14
C VAL A 399 20.25 -7.98 -4.58
N PHE A 400 19.69 -7.13 -5.45
CA PHE A 400 19.36 -7.56 -6.79
C PHE A 400 19.33 -6.44 -7.84
N LEU A 401 19.46 -6.88 -9.08
CA LEU A 401 19.15 -6.14 -10.30
C LEU A 401 18.20 -6.98 -11.15
N ALA A 402 17.42 -6.35 -12.02
CA ALA A 402 16.59 -7.09 -12.97
C ALA A 402 17.36 -7.40 -14.26
N LYS A 403 17.21 -8.64 -14.76
CA LYS A 403 17.82 -9.07 -16.03
C LYS A 403 17.07 -8.45 -17.21
N ASP A 404 17.81 -7.88 -18.16
CA ASP A 404 17.28 -7.24 -19.38
C ASP A 404 16.19 -6.18 -19.10
N TYR A 405 16.34 -5.45 -18.00
CA TYR A 405 15.38 -4.44 -17.57
C TYR A 405 15.89 -3.03 -17.85
N LYS A 406 15.01 -2.22 -18.44
CA LYS A 406 15.09 -0.76 -18.40
C LYS A 406 13.70 -0.23 -18.06
N PRO A 407 13.60 0.87 -17.30
CA PRO A 407 12.31 1.49 -17.00
C PRO A 407 11.46 1.85 -18.22
N THR A 408 12.07 2.03 -19.39
CA THR A 408 11.41 2.36 -20.66
C THR A 408 11.05 1.14 -21.52
N ASN A 409 11.38 -0.08 -21.09
CA ASN A 409 11.03 -1.29 -21.83
C ASN A 409 9.50 -1.49 -21.79
N PRO A 410 8.90 -2.10 -22.82
CA PRO A 410 7.50 -2.50 -22.75
C PRO A 410 7.27 -3.47 -21.58
N PRO A 411 6.06 -3.48 -20.98
CA PRO A 411 5.70 -4.47 -19.97
C PRO A 411 5.89 -5.89 -20.52
N LYS A 412 6.48 -6.78 -19.72
CA LYS A 412 6.55 -8.21 -20.01
C LYS A 412 5.45 -8.92 -19.23
N ASP A 413 4.69 -9.77 -19.90
CA ASP A 413 3.58 -10.51 -19.27
C ASP A 413 4.08 -11.45 -18.17
N ASP A 414 5.23 -12.10 -18.36
CA ASP A 414 5.85 -12.97 -17.34
C ASP A 414 6.67 -12.19 -16.30
N GLY A 415 6.82 -10.87 -16.49
CA GLY A 415 7.68 -10.03 -15.67
C GLY A 415 9.17 -10.18 -16.00
N TYR A 416 10.01 -9.73 -15.07
CA TYR A 416 11.46 -9.74 -15.16
C TYR A 416 12.02 -10.58 -14.01
N GLN A 417 12.86 -11.56 -14.34
CA GLN A 417 13.61 -12.31 -13.34
C GLN A 417 14.67 -11.41 -12.70
N LEU A 418 14.83 -11.52 -11.39
CA LEU A 418 15.82 -10.77 -10.64
C LEU A 418 17.10 -11.59 -10.49
N ASP A 419 18.23 -10.96 -10.72
CA ASP A 419 19.55 -11.53 -10.42
C ASP A 419 19.85 -11.29 -8.94
N MET A 420 19.60 -12.31 -8.13
CA MET A 420 19.61 -12.21 -6.67
C MET A 420 20.99 -12.57 -6.11
N LYS A 421 21.46 -11.76 -5.17
CA LYS A 421 22.57 -12.07 -4.29
C LYS A 421 22.10 -11.98 -2.85
N VAL A 422 22.22 -13.09 -2.11
CA VAL A 422 21.91 -13.12 -0.68
C VAL A 422 23.17 -12.81 0.13
N GLU A 423 23.06 -11.89 1.06
CA GLU A 423 24.07 -11.55 2.04
C GLU A 423 23.49 -11.78 3.44
N GLU A 424 24.13 -12.64 4.22
CA GLU A 424 23.80 -12.81 5.64
C GLU A 424 24.74 -11.94 6.48
N LEU A 425 24.14 -11.08 7.30
CA LEU A 425 24.84 -10.10 8.12
C LEU A 425 24.49 -10.30 9.60
N ILE A 426 25.44 -9.96 10.47
CA ILE A 426 25.22 -9.86 11.91
C ILE A 426 25.25 -8.37 12.27
N GLY A 427 24.19 -7.89 12.89
CA GLY A 427 24.12 -6.54 13.46
C GLY A 427 24.32 -6.58 14.97
N GLU A 428 25.29 -5.82 15.47
CA GLU A 428 25.55 -5.63 16.91
C GLU A 428 25.35 -4.17 17.32
N GLY A 429 24.45 -3.49 16.61
CA GLY A 429 24.30 -2.05 16.61
C GLY A 429 24.52 -1.44 15.24
N PHE A 430 24.03 -0.21 15.07
CA PHE A 430 24.00 0.46 13.77
C PHE A 430 25.36 0.54 13.06
N ASP A 431 26.40 0.87 13.83
CA ASP A 431 27.77 1.06 13.33
C ASP A 431 28.58 -0.24 13.23
N LYS A 432 28.00 -1.36 13.69
CA LYS A 432 28.69 -2.65 13.81
C LYS A 432 27.89 -3.74 13.12
N VAL A 433 27.84 -3.65 11.80
CA VAL A 433 27.25 -4.67 10.92
C VAL A 433 28.38 -5.37 10.17
N SER A 434 28.44 -6.70 10.26
CA SER A 434 29.47 -7.51 9.60
C SER A 434 28.85 -8.66 8.81
N LYS A 435 29.55 -9.14 7.77
CA LYS A 435 29.14 -10.34 7.02
C LYS A 435 29.40 -11.59 7.87
N LYS A 436 28.51 -12.56 7.80
CA LYS A 436 28.73 -13.87 8.44
C LYS A 436 29.96 -14.55 7.85
N THR A 437 30.71 -15.22 8.71
CA THR A 437 31.89 -16.02 8.35
C THR A 437 31.55 -17.50 8.12
N THR A 438 30.38 -17.95 8.56
CA THR A 438 29.86 -19.30 8.32
C THR A 438 29.13 -19.38 6.97
N PRO A 439 29.05 -20.56 6.33
CA PRO A 439 28.27 -20.75 5.10
C PRO A 439 26.83 -20.30 5.30
N GLY A 440 26.29 -19.59 4.29
CA GLY A 440 24.92 -19.10 4.34
C GLY A 440 23.89 -20.22 4.37
N THR A 441 22.83 -20.03 5.15
CA THR A 441 21.67 -20.91 5.28
C THR A 441 20.40 -20.33 4.64
N VAL A 442 20.46 -19.06 4.24
CA VAL A 442 19.35 -18.36 3.58
C VAL A 442 19.54 -18.42 2.08
N GLU A 443 18.46 -18.78 1.38
CA GLU A 443 18.40 -18.76 -0.07
C GLU A 443 17.16 -18.01 -0.56
N VAL A 444 17.24 -17.43 -1.74
CA VAL A 444 16.07 -16.95 -2.48
C VAL A 444 15.78 -17.97 -3.55
N VAL A 445 14.68 -18.71 -3.40
CA VAL A 445 14.32 -19.82 -4.30
C VAL A 445 13.63 -19.35 -5.56
N ASP A 446 12.98 -18.19 -5.51
CA ASP A 446 12.37 -17.55 -6.66
C ASP A 446 12.16 -16.05 -6.42
N SER A 447 12.11 -15.27 -7.50
CA SER A 447 11.98 -13.82 -7.45
C SER A 447 11.50 -13.26 -8.77
N VAL A 448 10.62 -12.26 -8.72
CA VAL A 448 10.08 -11.65 -9.94
C VAL A 448 9.75 -10.18 -9.70
N PHE A 449 10.02 -9.36 -10.72
CA PHE A 449 9.49 -8.03 -10.84
C PHE A 449 8.47 -7.97 -11.97
N LYS A 450 7.21 -7.66 -11.66
CA LYS A 450 6.12 -7.60 -12.64
C LYS A 450 5.25 -6.39 -12.37
N GLN A 451 5.13 -5.52 -13.37
CA GLN A 451 4.28 -4.33 -13.36
C GLN A 451 4.35 -3.50 -12.06
N GLY A 452 5.54 -3.01 -11.71
CA GLY A 452 5.75 -2.13 -10.55
C GLY A 452 5.68 -2.86 -9.19
N ARG A 453 5.72 -4.19 -9.18
CA ARG A 453 5.67 -5.02 -7.98
C ARG A 453 6.84 -6.00 -7.95
N VAL A 454 7.54 -6.02 -6.82
CA VAL A 454 8.62 -6.96 -6.54
C VAL A 454 8.06 -8.07 -5.65
N LYS A 455 8.41 -9.33 -5.97
CA LYS A 455 8.18 -10.50 -5.12
C LYS A 455 9.50 -11.25 -4.94
N VAL A 456 9.84 -11.58 -3.70
CA VAL A 456 11.04 -12.34 -3.35
C VAL A 456 10.64 -13.45 -2.39
N LEU A 457 10.91 -14.71 -2.77
CA LEU A 457 10.63 -15.89 -1.95
C LEU A 457 11.92 -16.37 -1.27
N PHE A 458 12.06 -16.02 0.00
CA PHE A 458 13.12 -16.51 0.87
C PHE A 458 12.80 -17.92 1.38
N ARG A 459 13.82 -18.75 1.50
CA ARG A 459 13.80 -20.02 2.23
C ARG A 459 14.98 -20.08 3.17
N ARG A 460 14.75 -20.63 4.36
CA ARG A 460 15.81 -20.90 5.33
C ARG A 460 15.44 -22.07 6.24
N THR A 461 16.42 -22.91 6.57
CA THR A 461 16.23 -24.04 7.49
C THR A 461 15.93 -23.54 8.91
N MET A 462 14.99 -24.16 9.62
CA MET A 462 14.57 -23.68 10.94
C MET A 462 15.69 -23.69 11.98
N GLU A 463 16.59 -24.67 11.87
CA GLU A 463 17.80 -24.79 12.69
C GLU A 463 19.05 -24.58 11.83
N THR A 464 20.11 -24.09 12.46
CA THR A 464 21.44 -24.00 11.85
C THR A 464 22.52 -24.53 12.78
N PRO A 465 23.68 -24.95 12.24
CA PRO A 465 24.80 -25.40 13.07
C PRO A 465 25.31 -24.31 14.03
N ASN A 466 25.24 -23.04 13.63
CA ASN A 466 25.74 -21.90 14.39
C ASN A 466 24.66 -21.30 15.31
N LYS A 467 24.55 -21.83 16.52
CA LYS A 467 23.51 -21.44 17.49
C LYS A 467 23.74 -20.10 18.20
N THR A 468 24.91 -19.46 18.02
CA THR A 468 25.30 -18.27 18.78
C THR A 468 25.04 -16.97 18.03
N THR A 469 24.98 -17.01 16.70
CA THR A 469 24.82 -15.81 15.87
C THR A 469 23.68 -15.94 14.85
N ASP A 470 23.21 -17.15 14.57
CA ASP A 470 22.04 -17.37 13.72
C ASP A 470 20.79 -17.59 14.56
N VAL A 471 19.67 -17.02 14.09
CA VAL A 471 18.36 -17.25 14.71
C VAL A 471 18.01 -18.73 14.70
N GLN A 472 17.66 -19.31 15.84
CA GLN A 472 17.06 -20.64 15.87
C GLN A 472 15.54 -20.45 15.90
N ILE A 473 14.82 -21.06 14.95
CA ILE A 473 13.39 -20.82 14.73
C ILE A 473 12.58 -21.98 15.35
N PRO A 474 12.15 -21.85 16.62
CA PRO A 474 11.30 -22.85 17.25
C PRO A 474 9.89 -22.85 16.64
N SER A 475 9.26 -24.03 16.61
CA SER A 475 7.80 -24.12 16.43
C SER A 475 7.07 -23.57 17.66
N GLU A 476 5.85 -23.06 17.46
CA GLU A 476 4.91 -22.67 18.54
C GLU A 476 5.34 -21.51 19.46
N LYS A 477 6.37 -20.75 19.10
CA LYS A 477 6.75 -19.52 19.82
C LYS A 477 6.58 -18.28 18.95
N PHE A 478 6.32 -17.15 19.60
CA PHE A 478 6.34 -15.84 18.95
C PHE A 478 7.77 -15.35 18.81
N ILE A 479 8.19 -15.10 17.58
CA ILE A 479 9.55 -14.71 17.25
C ILE A 479 9.53 -13.29 16.67
N PRO A 480 10.26 -12.33 17.25
CA PRO A 480 10.38 -11.01 16.67
C PRO A 480 10.99 -11.06 15.27
N VAL A 481 10.40 -10.33 14.32
CA VAL A 481 10.92 -10.15 12.97
C VAL A 481 10.74 -8.70 12.54
N SER A 482 11.71 -8.12 11.83
CA SER A 482 11.57 -6.82 11.19
C SER A 482 12.06 -6.87 9.75
N PHE A 483 11.70 -5.86 8.96
CA PHE A 483 11.96 -5.82 7.53
C PHE A 483 12.65 -4.52 7.15
N MET A 484 13.43 -4.58 6.07
CA MET A 484 14.10 -3.43 5.48
C MET A 484 13.95 -3.44 3.96
N GLN A 485 13.94 -2.27 3.34
CA GLN A 485 13.89 -2.14 1.89
C GLN A 485 14.72 -0.94 1.44
N TRP A 486 15.48 -1.12 0.36
CA TRP A 486 16.28 -0.09 -0.30
C TRP A 486 15.88 0.01 -1.77
N SER A 487 15.41 1.18 -2.19
CA SER A 487 15.22 1.52 -3.60
C SER A 487 16.50 2.10 -4.22
N GLY A 488 17.23 1.25 -4.94
CA GLY A 488 18.46 1.61 -5.64
C GLY A 488 18.26 2.71 -6.68
N ALA A 489 17.13 2.68 -7.41
CA ALA A 489 16.76 3.73 -8.37
C ALA A 489 16.60 5.13 -7.74
N ASN A 490 16.41 5.19 -6.42
CA ASN A 490 16.30 6.43 -5.66
C ASN A 490 17.51 6.66 -4.75
N GLN A 491 18.62 5.97 -5.01
CA GLN A 491 19.89 6.07 -4.27
C GLN A 491 19.78 5.74 -2.78
N GLU A 492 18.77 4.94 -2.42
CA GLU A 492 18.62 4.42 -1.07
C GLU A 492 19.71 3.37 -0.82
N LYS A 493 20.57 3.61 0.17
CA LYS A 493 21.65 2.74 0.60
C LYS A 493 21.94 2.96 2.08
N ASN A 494 22.53 1.96 2.74
CA ASN A 494 22.93 2.03 4.14
C ASN A 494 21.77 2.48 5.05
N GLU A 495 21.88 3.64 5.71
CA GLU A 495 20.88 4.26 6.58
C GLU A 495 19.64 4.78 5.85
N HIS A 496 19.76 5.10 4.56
CA HIS A 496 18.64 5.55 3.74
C HIS A 496 17.88 4.33 3.24
N MET A 497 16.93 3.88 4.06
CA MET A 497 16.09 2.72 3.79
C MET A 497 14.70 2.87 4.41
N ALA A 498 13.74 2.12 3.88
CA ALA A 498 12.53 1.80 4.61
C ALA A 498 12.84 0.72 5.65
N ILE A 499 12.39 0.88 6.89
CA ILE A 499 12.55 -0.08 7.98
C ILE A 499 11.23 -0.21 8.77
N SER A 500 10.87 -1.43 9.13
CA SER A 500 9.73 -1.71 10.00
C SER A 500 10.14 -1.69 11.47
N THR A 501 9.18 -1.52 12.37
CA THR A 501 9.36 -1.91 13.77
C THR A 501 9.42 -3.44 13.90
N TRP A 502 9.54 -3.96 15.12
CA TRP A 502 9.36 -5.39 15.37
C TRP A 502 7.89 -5.82 15.18
N TYR A 503 7.71 -6.84 14.35
CA TYR A 503 6.52 -7.68 14.22
C TYR A 503 6.81 -9.03 14.88
N TYR A 504 5.83 -9.92 14.91
CA TYR A 504 6.02 -11.29 15.36
C TYR A 504 5.70 -12.28 14.26
N THR A 505 6.47 -13.36 14.20
CA THR A 505 6.11 -14.57 13.46
C THR A 505 5.78 -15.68 14.43
N ILE A 506 4.76 -16.47 14.13
CA ILE A 506 4.51 -17.77 14.76
C ILE A 506 4.42 -18.85 13.70
N LEU A 507 5.04 -20.00 13.96
CA LEU A 507 4.87 -21.20 13.15
C LEU A 507 3.61 -21.90 13.66
N GLU A 508 2.55 -21.90 12.85
CA GLU A 508 1.29 -22.55 13.23
C GLU A 508 1.54 -24.03 13.50
N PRO A 509 1.11 -24.58 14.64
CA PRO A 509 1.30 -25.99 14.95
C PRO A 509 0.59 -26.87 13.93
N PRO A 510 1.10 -28.09 13.66
CA PRO A 510 0.38 -29.06 12.86
C PRO A 510 -0.99 -29.32 13.48
N VAL A 511 -2.04 -29.41 12.66
CA VAL A 511 -3.36 -29.82 13.13
C VAL A 511 -3.22 -31.20 13.76
N PRO A 512 -3.53 -31.38 15.06
CA PRO A 512 -3.36 -32.67 15.72
C PRO A 512 -4.12 -33.76 14.96
N GLN A 513 -3.45 -34.89 14.67
CA GLN A 513 -4.12 -36.02 14.00
C GLN A 513 -5.34 -36.50 14.79
N SER A 514 -5.37 -36.24 16.10
CA SER A 514 -6.50 -36.51 16.98
C SER A 514 -7.80 -35.87 16.55
N ILE A 515 -7.78 -34.75 15.84
CA ILE A 515 -9.00 -34.15 15.28
C ILE A 515 -9.63 -35.04 14.19
N LYS A 516 -8.86 -35.89 13.49
CA LYS A 516 -9.41 -36.80 12.48
C LYS A 516 -10.13 -38.01 13.09
N TYR A 517 -9.71 -38.49 14.26
CA TYR A 517 -10.27 -39.70 14.89
C TYR A 517 -11.10 -39.46 16.16
N ILE A 518 -10.91 -38.34 16.87
CA ILE A 518 -11.73 -38.00 18.06
C ILE A 518 -13.21 -37.88 17.69
N PRO A 519 -13.64 -37.13 16.65
CA PRO A 519 -15.06 -37.05 16.30
C PRO A 519 -15.72 -38.40 16.00
N PRO A 520 -15.15 -39.30 15.18
CA PRO A 520 -15.76 -40.62 14.97
C PRO A 520 -15.70 -41.51 16.21
N ILE A 521 -14.65 -41.45 17.05
CA ILE A 521 -14.60 -42.19 18.32
C ILE A 521 -15.66 -41.68 19.31
N MET A 522 -15.85 -40.37 19.41
CA MET A 522 -16.91 -39.78 20.24
C MET A 522 -18.29 -40.16 19.74
N ALA A 523 -18.52 -40.11 18.42
CA ALA A 523 -19.78 -40.55 17.82
C ALA A 523 -20.04 -42.02 18.13
N LEU A 524 -19.05 -42.90 17.93
CA LEU A 524 -19.17 -44.34 18.25
C LEU A 524 -19.49 -44.55 19.74
N SER A 525 -18.79 -43.84 20.63
CA SER A 525 -19.00 -43.93 22.07
C SER A 525 -20.41 -43.47 22.46
N PHE A 526 -20.92 -42.41 21.82
CA PHE A 526 -22.27 -41.91 22.04
C PHE A 526 -23.32 -42.92 21.55
N PHE A 527 -23.15 -43.50 20.37
CA PHE A 527 -24.03 -44.56 19.87
C PHE A 527 -24.01 -45.82 20.73
N CYS A 528 -22.85 -46.22 21.24
CA CYS A 528 -22.73 -47.34 22.18
C CYS A 528 -23.44 -47.05 23.51
N LEU A 529 -23.32 -45.83 24.03
CA LEU A 529 -24.01 -45.41 25.25
C LEU A 529 -25.53 -45.38 25.06
N GLU A 530 -26.02 -44.81 23.97
CA GLU A 530 -27.45 -44.81 23.62
C GLU A 530 -27.96 -46.25 23.45
N GLY A 531 -27.23 -47.09 22.72
CA GLY A 531 -27.56 -48.50 22.55
C GLY A 531 -27.61 -49.26 23.88
N TRP A 532 -26.66 -49.00 24.79
CA TRP A 532 -26.63 -49.57 26.12
C TRP A 532 -27.80 -49.09 26.99
N LEU A 533 -28.16 -47.81 26.95
CA LEU A 533 -29.33 -47.26 27.65
C LEU A 533 -30.64 -47.87 27.13
N VAL A 534 -30.78 -48.02 25.81
CA VAL A 534 -31.94 -48.71 25.20
C VAL A 534 -31.99 -50.18 25.61
N TRP A 535 -30.85 -50.86 25.67
CA TRP A 535 -30.80 -52.24 26.14
C TRP A 535 -31.14 -52.36 27.63
N MET A 536 -30.58 -51.49 28.47
CA MET A 536 -30.87 -51.46 29.92
C MET A 536 -32.35 -51.18 30.19
N THR A 537 -32.95 -50.22 29.50
CA THR A 537 -34.39 -49.92 29.64
C THR A 537 -35.29 -51.07 29.16
N LYS A 538 -34.91 -51.77 28.08
CA LYS A 538 -35.59 -53.00 27.67
C LYS A 538 -35.44 -54.12 28.70
N ARG A 539 -34.25 -54.27 29.28
CA ARG A 539 -33.94 -55.28 30.29
C ARG A 539 -34.69 -55.03 31.60
N THR A 540 -34.71 -53.79 32.09
CA THR A 540 -35.44 -53.43 33.31
C THR A 540 -36.95 -53.57 33.14
N ARG A 541 -37.51 -53.19 31.97
CA ARG A 541 -38.91 -53.50 31.65
C ARG A 541 -39.19 -55.01 31.69
N LYS A 542 -38.34 -55.82 31.05
CA LYS A 542 -38.50 -57.28 31.07
C LYS A 542 -38.39 -57.86 32.49
N MET A 543 -37.49 -57.36 33.33
CA MET A 543 -37.37 -57.79 34.73
C MET A 543 -38.58 -57.38 35.59
N TYR A 544 -39.16 -56.21 35.32
CA TYR A 544 -40.41 -55.74 35.94
C TYR A 544 -41.60 -56.63 35.54
N ASP A 545 -41.73 -56.92 34.23
CA ASP A 545 -42.79 -57.79 33.70
C ASP A 545 -42.67 -59.25 34.21
N GLU A 546 -41.45 -59.72 34.48
CA GLU A 546 -41.17 -61.06 35.03
C GLU A 546 -41.29 -61.13 36.58
N GLY A 547 -41.67 -60.05 37.26
CA GLY A 547 -41.90 -60.04 38.72
C GLY A 547 -40.63 -60.22 39.57
N LYS A 548 -39.43 -60.00 39.00
CA LYS A 548 -38.15 -60.13 39.69
C LYS A 548 -37.64 -58.77 40.15
N ASN A 549 -38.32 -58.17 41.12
CA ASN A 549 -37.76 -57.04 41.86
C ASN A 549 -37.41 -57.50 43.28
N HIS A 550 -36.11 -57.59 43.55
CA HIS A 550 -35.55 -57.49 44.90
C HIS A 550 -34.68 -56.24 44.97
#